data_AF-A0A7S1X8P5-F1
#
_entry.id   AF-A0A7S1X8P5-F1
#
_cell.length_a   1.000
_cell.length_b   1.000
_cell.length_c   1.000
_cell.angle_alpha   90.00
_cell.angle_beta   90.00
_cell.angle_gamma   90.00
#
_symmetry.space_group_name_H-M   'P 1'
#
loop_
_entity.id
_entity.type
_entity.pdbx_description
1 polymer ?
#
loop_
_entity_poly.entity_id
_entity_poly.type
_entity_poly.pdbx_seq_one_letter_code
_entity_poly.pdbx_strand_id
1 'polypeptide(L)'
;FLCTAAVMSGRRDSLDVLLTVKCPIDTRACMAAAAEMGDENMMYRMRERANANPRDPKLMVLAVSCGKLTTAEWLFHNGCPWSDAAESAVLQSGYRSTVKWARKRGHLK
;
A
#
# COMPACT_ATOMS: atom_id res chain seq x y z
N PHE A 1 -2.27 -16.88 1.63
CA PHE A 1 -0.94 -17.32 2.10
C PHE A 1 0.11 -17.36 0.99
N LEU A 2 -0.13 -18.03 -0.15
CA LEU A 2 0.87 -18.07 -1.23
C LEU A 2 1.15 -16.68 -1.85
N CYS A 3 0.12 -15.90 -2.14
CA CYS A 3 0.29 -14.58 -2.78
C CYS A 3 0.93 -13.55 -1.87
N THR A 4 0.59 -13.50 -0.58
CA THR A 4 1.25 -12.61 0.38
C THR A 4 2.73 -12.94 0.51
N ALA A 5 3.10 -14.22 0.57
CA ALA A 5 4.50 -14.63 0.56
C ALA A 5 5.21 -14.30 -0.77
N ALA A 6 4.51 -14.42 -1.91
CA ALA A 6 5.04 -14.02 -3.22
C ALA A 6 5.31 -12.50 -3.28
N VAL A 7 4.37 -11.70 -2.75
CA VAL A 7 4.55 -10.26 -2.58
C VAL A 7 5.75 -10.00 -1.68
N MET A 8 5.77 -10.51 -0.45
CA MET A 8 6.86 -10.28 0.52
C MET A 8 8.23 -10.76 0.04
N SER A 9 8.29 -11.79 -0.81
CA SER A 9 9.55 -12.29 -1.38
C SER A 9 9.99 -11.54 -2.65
N GLY A 10 9.23 -10.54 -3.11
CA GLY A 10 9.52 -9.77 -4.32
C GLY A 10 9.52 -10.61 -5.60
N ARG A 11 8.97 -11.83 -5.56
CA ARG A 11 8.98 -12.76 -6.69
C ARG A 11 7.84 -12.44 -7.64
N ARG A 12 8.15 -11.53 -8.56
CA ARG A 12 7.23 -10.94 -9.55
C ARG A 12 6.61 -11.99 -10.48
N ASP A 13 7.39 -12.98 -10.91
CA ASP A 13 6.93 -14.02 -11.85
C ASP A 13 5.90 -14.97 -11.22
N SER A 14 6.09 -15.28 -9.92
CA SER A 14 5.18 -16.14 -9.17
C SER A 14 3.78 -15.53 -9.08
N LEU A 15 3.72 -14.20 -9.05
CA LEU A 15 2.46 -13.47 -8.95
C LEU A 15 1.70 -13.41 -10.27
N ASP A 16 2.39 -13.32 -11.41
CA ASP A 16 1.77 -13.41 -12.73
C ASP A 16 1.11 -14.77 -12.94
N VAL A 17 1.77 -15.85 -12.53
CA VAL A 17 1.20 -17.20 -12.58
C VAL A 17 -0.03 -17.28 -11.66
N LEU A 18 0.06 -16.77 -10.43
CA LEU A 18 -1.06 -16.82 -9.47
C LEU A 18 -2.27 -15.98 -9.92
N LEU A 19 -2.04 -14.83 -10.56
CA LEU A 19 -3.09 -13.99 -11.14
C LEU A 19 -3.74 -14.66 -12.37
N THR A 20 -2.96 -15.37 -13.18
CA THR A 20 -3.45 -16.07 -14.38
C THR A 20 -4.31 -17.28 -14.02
N VAL A 21 -3.99 -17.98 -12.94
CA VAL A 21 -4.70 -19.20 -12.50
C VAL A 21 -6.05 -18.88 -11.83
N LYS A 22 -6.46 -17.60 -11.72
CA LYS A 22 -7.66 -17.18 -10.96
C LYS A 22 -7.69 -17.79 -9.56
N CYS A 23 -6.52 -17.94 -8.92
CA CYS A 23 -6.50 -18.33 -7.52
C CYS A 23 -7.31 -17.32 -6.71
N PRO A 24 -8.05 -17.75 -5.66
CA PRO A 24 -8.70 -16.83 -4.74
C PRO A 24 -7.62 -16.07 -3.97
N ILE A 25 -7.24 -14.93 -4.53
CA ILE A 25 -6.29 -14.00 -3.96
C ILE A 25 -7.04 -13.16 -2.95
N ASP A 26 -6.55 -13.13 -1.72
CA ASP A 26 -6.93 -12.08 -0.79
C ASP A 26 -6.24 -10.79 -1.26
N THR A 27 -6.96 -10.05 -2.11
CA THR A 27 -6.49 -8.80 -2.71
C THR A 27 -6.13 -7.77 -1.65
N ARG A 28 -6.85 -7.77 -0.52
CA ARG A 28 -6.58 -6.86 0.60
C ARG A 28 -5.28 -7.20 1.30
N ALA A 29 -5.05 -8.48 1.61
CA ALA A 29 -3.82 -8.92 2.26
C ALA A 29 -2.59 -8.69 1.36
N CYS A 30 -2.73 -8.89 0.04
CA CYS A 30 -1.64 -8.64 -0.90
C CYS A 30 -1.33 -7.15 -1.07
N MET A 31 -2.36 -6.28 -1.12
CA MET A 31 -2.17 -4.82 -1.14
C MET A 31 -1.51 -4.33 0.15
N ALA A 32 -1.87 -4.88 1.31
CA ALA A 32 -1.24 -4.55 2.58
C ALA A 32 0.26 -4.90 2.56
N ALA A 33 0.61 -6.12 2.15
CA ALA A 33 2.01 -6.54 2.02
C ALA A 33 2.79 -5.68 1.00
N ALA A 34 2.16 -5.31 -0.12
CA ALA A 34 2.77 -4.43 -1.12
C ALA A 34 3.02 -3.02 -0.55
N ALA A 35 2.06 -2.51 0.24
CA ALA A 35 2.16 -1.21 0.89
C ALA A 35 3.28 -1.18 1.94
N GLU A 36 3.43 -2.24 2.73
CA GLU A 36 4.50 -2.40 3.72
C GLU A 36 5.89 -2.45 3.06
N MET A 37 6.02 -3.14 1.93
CA MET A 37 7.29 -3.21 1.21
C MET A 37 7.63 -1.92 0.44
N GLY A 38 6.63 -1.18 -0.02
CA GLY A 38 6.82 -0.03 -0.91
C GLY A 38 6.82 -0.38 -2.40
N ASP A 39 6.25 -1.52 -2.79
CA ASP A 39 6.27 -1.98 -4.19
C ASP A 39 5.07 -1.41 -4.96
N GLU A 40 5.28 -0.24 -5.58
CA GLU A 40 4.27 0.47 -6.38
C GLU A 40 3.80 -0.33 -7.60
N ASN A 41 4.70 -1.11 -8.20
CA ASN A 41 4.38 -1.91 -9.39
C ASN A 41 3.45 -3.06 -9.01
N MET A 42 3.66 -3.63 -7.81
CA MET A 42 2.75 -4.60 -7.24
C MET A 42 1.36 -4.02 -6.98
N MET A 43 1.27 -2.82 -6.42
CA MET A 43 0.00 -2.12 -6.18
C MET A 43 -0.74 -1.85 -7.51
N TYR A 44 -0.02 -1.43 -8.55
CA TYR A 44 -0.57 -1.21 -9.89
C TYR A 44 -1.13 -2.50 -10.50
N ARG A 45 -0.36 -3.59 -10.46
CA ARG A 45 -0.77 -4.90 -10.98
C ARG A 45 -1.98 -5.48 -10.25
N MET A 46 -2.01 -5.37 -8.93
CA MET A 46 -3.15 -5.82 -8.11
C MET A 46 -4.42 -5.03 -8.43
N ARG A 47 -4.29 -3.73 -8.69
CA ARG A 47 -5.41 -2.90 -9.15
C ARG A 47 -5.93 -3.35 -10.51
N GLU A 48 -5.07 -3.49 -11.51
CA GLU A 48 -5.49 -3.84 -12.88
C GLU A 48 -6.05 -5.26 -12.99
N ARG A 49 -5.37 -6.25 -12.38
CA ARG A 49 -5.68 -7.66 -12.60
C ARG A 49 -6.63 -8.26 -11.58
N ALA A 50 -6.67 -7.71 -10.37
CA ALA A 50 -7.48 -8.24 -9.28
C ALA A 50 -8.58 -7.27 -8.81
N ASN A 51 -8.75 -6.13 -9.50
CA ASN A 51 -9.70 -5.07 -9.15
C ASN A 51 -9.59 -4.66 -7.66
N ALA A 52 -8.36 -4.66 -7.13
CA ALA A 52 -8.11 -4.37 -5.73
C ALA A 52 -8.51 -2.92 -5.41
N ASN A 53 -9.23 -2.70 -4.32
CA ASN A 53 -9.71 -1.38 -3.92
C ASN A 53 -8.56 -0.56 -3.30
N PRO A 54 -8.08 0.51 -3.97
CA PRO A 54 -6.99 1.33 -3.46
C PRO A 54 -7.43 2.33 -2.40
N ARG A 55 -8.73 2.44 -2.11
CA ARG A 55 -9.31 3.40 -1.16
C ARG A 55 -9.42 2.88 0.26
N ASP A 56 -8.84 1.73 0.58
CA ASP A 56 -8.84 1.21 1.95
C ASP A 56 -7.96 2.12 2.84
N PRO A 57 -8.54 2.83 3.83
CA PRO A 57 -7.78 3.73 4.71
C PRO A 57 -6.64 3.01 5.45
N LYS A 58 -6.76 1.70 5.67
CA LYS A 58 -5.72 0.90 6.33
C LYS A 58 -4.44 0.82 5.48
N LEU A 59 -4.54 0.86 4.16
CA LEU A 59 -3.37 0.88 3.28
C LEU A 59 -2.57 2.18 3.45
N MET A 60 -3.27 3.31 3.63
CA MET A 60 -2.61 4.59 3.90
C MET A 60 -1.85 4.54 5.22
N VAL A 61 -2.50 4.02 6.28
CA VAL A 61 -1.87 3.84 7.60
C VAL A 61 -0.61 2.98 7.51
N LEU A 62 -0.66 1.85 6.80
CA LEU A 62 0.50 0.97 6.62
C LEU A 62 1.63 1.65 5.84
N ALA A 63 1.31 2.31 4.73
CA ALA A 63 2.30 2.99 3.90
C ALA A 63 3.05 4.06 4.71
N VAL A 64 2.34 4.88 5.47
CA VAL A 64 2.95 5.94 6.29
C VAL A 64 3.66 5.38 7.53
N SER A 65 3.14 4.31 8.14
CA SER A 65 3.77 3.65 9.28
C SER A 65 5.07 2.94 8.91
N CYS A 66 5.23 2.55 7.64
CA CYS A 66 6.45 1.92 7.11
C CYS A 66 7.38 2.91 6.40
N GLY A 67 7.04 4.21 6.37
CA GLY A 67 7.86 5.22 5.72
C GLY A 67 7.83 5.18 4.19
N LYS A 68 6.89 4.44 3.59
CA LYS A 68 6.80 4.17 2.16
C LYS A 68 6.04 5.29 1.45
N LEU A 69 6.75 6.39 1.20
CA LEU A 69 6.23 7.58 0.54
C LEU A 69 5.63 7.30 -0.85
N THR A 70 6.30 6.50 -1.69
CA THR A 70 5.82 6.14 -3.03
C THR A 70 4.44 5.49 -2.98
N THR A 71 4.25 4.55 -2.06
CA THR A 71 2.94 3.91 -1.82
C THR A 71 1.91 4.91 -1.31
N ALA A 72 2.26 5.78 -0.34
CA ALA A 72 1.35 6.78 0.19
C ALA A 72 0.90 7.78 -0.89
N GLU A 73 1.80 8.19 -1.77
CA GLU A 73 1.48 9.01 -2.94
C GLU A 73 0.56 8.30 -3.92
N TRP A 74 0.87 7.04 -4.24
CA TRP A 74 0.01 6.25 -5.10
C TRP A 74 -1.40 6.12 -4.53
N LEU A 75 -1.55 5.79 -3.24
CA LEU A 75 -2.84 5.68 -2.58
C LEU A 75 -3.60 7.01 -2.60
N PHE A 76 -2.91 8.12 -2.33
CA PHE A 76 -3.49 9.45 -2.39
C PHE A 76 -4.00 9.79 -3.81
N HIS A 77 -3.20 9.53 -4.84
CA HIS A 77 -3.59 9.75 -6.24
C HIS A 77 -4.78 8.88 -6.67
N ASN A 78 -4.96 7.72 -6.04
CA ASN A 78 -6.10 6.85 -6.24
C ASN A 78 -7.34 7.21 -5.39
N GLY A 79 -7.28 8.33 -4.65
CA GLY A 79 -8.39 8.83 -3.84
C GLY A 79 -8.59 8.06 -2.54
N CYS A 80 -7.54 7.47 -1.97
CA CYS A 80 -7.58 6.93 -0.62
C CYS A 80 -7.75 8.08 0.39
N PRO A 81 -8.73 8.00 1.30
CA PRO A 81 -8.97 9.05 2.27
C PRO A 81 -7.82 9.12 3.28
N TRP A 82 -7.50 10.35 3.69
CA TRP A 82 -6.68 10.60 4.87
C TRP A 82 -7.55 10.49 6.12
N SER A 83 -7.09 9.78 7.15
CA SER A 83 -7.83 9.57 8.40
C SER A 83 -6.97 9.94 9.60
N ASP A 84 -7.59 10.20 10.75
CA ASP A 84 -6.90 10.49 12.01
C ASP A 84 -5.94 9.35 12.42
N ALA A 85 -6.25 8.12 12.03
CA ALA A 85 -5.36 6.97 12.19
C ALA A 85 -4.09 7.09 11.34
N ALA A 86 -4.21 7.60 10.10
CA ALA A 86 -3.04 7.86 9.24
C ALA A 86 -2.21 9.02 9.80
N GLU A 87 -2.85 10.06 10.33
CA GLU A 87 -2.17 11.16 11.01
C GLU A 87 -1.37 10.67 12.22
N SER A 88 -2.02 9.91 13.11
CA SER A 88 -1.38 9.30 14.28
C SER A 88 -0.22 8.40 13.88
N ALA A 89 -0.40 7.59 12.82
CA ALA A 89 0.65 6.71 12.32
C ALA A 89 1.85 7.47 11.76
N VAL A 90 1.64 8.58 11.02
CA VAL A 90 2.74 9.44 10.55
C VAL A 90 3.52 10.04 11.73
N LEU A 91 2.82 10.52 12.75
CA LEU A 91 3.44 11.13 13.93
C LEU A 91 4.23 10.10 14.75
N GLN A 92 3.72 8.87 14.86
CA GLN A 92 4.36 7.79 15.61
C GLN A 92 5.46 7.06 14.84
N SER A 93 5.41 7.02 13.51
CA SER A 93 6.35 6.23 12.70
C SER A 93 7.78 6.79 12.72
N GLY A 94 7.96 8.06 13.08
CA GLY A 94 9.27 8.71 13.13
C GLY A 94 9.91 8.96 11.76
N TYR A 95 9.27 8.57 10.66
CA TYR A 95 9.77 8.81 9.30
C TYR A 95 9.56 10.27 8.91
N ARG A 96 10.57 11.11 9.18
CA ARG A 96 10.58 12.54 8.88
C ARG A 96 10.13 12.87 7.45
N SER A 97 10.42 12.00 6.49
CA SER A 97 10.00 12.15 5.09
C SER A 97 8.47 12.08 4.94
N THR A 98 7.80 11.14 5.60
CA THR A 98 6.33 11.04 5.62
C THR A 98 5.68 12.20 6.37
N VAL A 99 6.28 12.64 7.48
CA VAL A 99 5.82 13.82 8.24
C VAL A 99 5.90 15.09 7.39
N LYS A 100 7.03 15.33 6.72
CA LYS A 100 7.19 16.48 5.81
C LYS A 100 6.18 16.43 4.66
N TRP A 101 5.98 15.24 4.08
CA TRP A 101 5.04 15.04 2.99
C TRP A 101 3.59 15.31 3.41
N ALA A 102 3.17 14.76 4.56
CA ALA A 102 1.81 14.96 5.08
C ALA A 102 1.58 16.43 5.47
N ARG A 103 2.57 17.10 6.07
CA ARG A 103 2.51 18.53 6.40
C ARG A 103 2.40 19.41 5.15
N LYS A 104 3.18 19.11 4.10
CA LYS A 104 3.13 19.85 2.83
C LYS A 104 1.76 19.78 2.16
N ARG A 105 1.02 18.69 2.38
CA ARG A 105 -0.32 18.47 1.83
C ARG A 105 -1.46 18.92 2.76
N GLY A 106 -1.14 19.48 3.94
CA GLY A 106 -2.15 19.92 4.91
C GLY A 106 -2.86 18.79 5.66
N HIS A 107 -2.25 17.60 5.69
CA HIS A 107 -2.79 16.40 6.35
C HIS A 107 -2.37 16.24 7.81
N LEU A 108 -1.46 17.10 8.27
CA LEU A 108 -1.06 17.24 9.66
C LEU A 108 -1.41 18.65 10.10
N LYS A 109 -2.14 18.77 11.20
CA LYS A 109 -2.42 20.07 11.83
C LYS A 109 -1.37 20.42 12.88
#